data_AF-A0A0Q6JT94-F1
#
_entry.id   AF-A0A0Q6JT94-F1
#
_cell.length_a   1.000
_cell.length_b   1.000
_cell.length_c   1.000
_cell.angle_alpha   90.00
_cell.angle_beta   90.00
_cell.angle_gamma   90.00
#
_symmetry.space_group_name_H-M   'P 1'
#
loop_
_entity.id
_entity.type
_entity.pdbx_description
1 polymer ?
#
loop_
_entity_poly.entity_id
_entity_poly.type
_entity_poly.pdbx_seq_one_letter_code
_entity_poly.pdbx_strand_id
1 'polypeptide(L)'
;MDPASVSRWKLGKNTPSADRVIAVARHFGRNPVEALVVARYLEPREVDASIELAASAAALTDDELITAVRRRLELARGMVASGSPVSHD
;
A
#
# COMPACT_ATOMS: atom_id res chain seq x y z
N MET A 1 13.83 -17.15 13.55
CA MET A 1 14.24 -15.81 14.03
C MET A 1 15.04 -16.00 15.30
N ASP A 2 16.27 -15.50 15.35
CA ASP A 2 17.14 -15.64 16.52
C ASP A 2 16.93 -14.47 17.51
N PRO A 3 16.81 -14.71 18.83
CA PRO A 3 16.60 -13.66 19.84
C PRO A 3 17.65 -12.54 19.82
N ALA A 4 18.90 -12.83 19.43
CA ALA A 4 19.95 -11.83 19.38
C ALA A 4 19.75 -10.81 18.24
N SER A 5 19.08 -11.20 17.14
CA SER A 5 18.71 -10.27 16.06
C SER A 5 17.71 -9.22 16.53
N VAL A 6 16.71 -9.61 17.33
CA VAL A 6 15.66 -8.71 17.83
C VAL A 6 16.25 -7.69 18.83
N SER A 7 17.17 -8.13 19.68
CA SER A 7 17.85 -7.26 20.64
C SER A 7 18.69 -6.16 19.95
N ARG A 8 19.44 -6.51 18.89
CA ARG A 8 20.23 -5.53 18.12
C ARG A 8 19.38 -4.49 17.39
N TRP A 9 18.13 -4.82 17.02
CA TRP A 9 17.20 -3.87 16.41
C TRP A 9 16.65 -2.86 17.40
N LYS A 10 16.32 -3.30 18.62
CA LYS A 10 15.89 -2.39 19.69
C LYS A 10 16.96 -1.34 20.02
N LEU A 11 18.24 -1.65 19.81
CA LEU A 11 19.36 -0.73 19.99
C LEU A 11 19.62 0.20 18.79
N GLY A 12 18.83 0.14 17.71
CA GLY A 12 18.97 1.03 16.54
C GLY A 12 20.23 0.81 15.70
N LYS A 13 21.01 -0.25 15.97
CA LYS A 13 22.30 -0.49 15.30
C LYS A 13 22.19 -1.17 13.93
N ASN A 14 21.04 -1.77 13.61
CA ASN A 14 20.76 -2.39 12.33
C ASN A 14 19.26 -2.31 12.06
N THR A 15 18.84 -1.56 11.05
CA THR A 15 17.45 -1.57 10.60
C THR A 15 17.17 -2.93 9.93
N PRO A 16 16.22 -3.74 10.44
CA PRO A 16 15.82 -4.99 9.78
C PRO A 16 15.27 -4.75 8.38
N SER A 17 15.54 -5.64 7.43
CA SER A 17 14.86 -5.60 6.12
C SER A 17 13.34 -5.66 6.28
N ALA A 18 12.60 -5.08 5.33
CA ALA A 18 11.14 -5.01 5.35
C ALA A 18 10.47 -6.39 5.54
N ASP A 19 10.93 -7.42 4.80
CA ASP A 19 10.44 -8.80 4.97
C ASP A 19 10.56 -9.30 6.40
N ARG A 20 11.63 -8.89 7.07
CA ARG A 20 11.95 -9.30 8.43
C ARG A 20 11.08 -8.57 9.45
N VAL A 21 10.75 -7.29 9.20
CA VAL A 21 9.75 -6.52 9.96
C VAL A 21 8.38 -7.18 9.84
N ILE A 22 7.96 -7.54 8.62
CA ILE A 22 6.68 -8.20 8.34
C ILE A 22 6.60 -9.54 9.07
N ALA A 23 7.66 -10.36 9.01
CA ALA A 23 7.70 -11.65 9.67
C ALA A 23 7.55 -11.54 11.20
N VAL A 24 8.19 -10.53 11.82
CA VAL A 24 8.03 -10.28 13.27
C VAL A 24 6.62 -9.83 13.60
N ALA A 25 6.07 -8.87 12.86
CA ALA A 25 4.71 -8.38 13.09
C ALA A 25 3.70 -9.54 13.07
N ARG A 26 3.78 -10.41 12.05
CA ARG A 26 2.94 -11.61 11.92
C ARG A 26 3.14 -12.59 13.08
N HIS A 27 4.39 -12.85 13.48
CA HIS A 27 4.68 -13.75 14.60
C HIS A 27 4.02 -13.29 15.91
N PHE A 28 3.93 -11.98 16.14
CA PHE A 28 3.29 -11.40 17.32
C PHE A 28 1.82 -10.98 17.10
N GLY A 29 1.19 -11.35 15.97
CA GLY A 29 -0.19 -11.00 15.67
C GLY A 29 -0.46 -9.50 15.51
N ARG A 30 0.55 -8.72 15.12
CA ARG A 30 0.47 -7.27 14.90
C ARG A 30 0.31 -6.95 13.41
N ASN A 31 -0.30 -5.80 13.11
CA ASN A 31 -0.49 -5.33 11.75
C ASN A 31 0.89 -5.07 11.08
N PRO A 32 1.23 -5.76 9.98
CA PRO A 32 2.50 -5.56 9.30
C PRO A 32 2.68 -4.15 8.72
N VAL A 33 1.59 -3.49 8.32
CA VAL A 33 1.64 -2.13 7.76
C VAL A 33 2.03 -1.12 8.83
N GLU A 34 1.41 -1.18 10.01
CA GLU A 34 1.80 -0.36 11.17
C GLU A 34 3.27 -0.60 11.56
N ALA A 35 3.71 -1.86 11.53
CA ALA A 35 5.10 -2.21 11.83
C ALA A 35 6.09 -1.59 10.83
N LEU A 36 5.74 -1.54 9.53
CA LEU A 36 6.55 -0.89 8.50
C LEU A 36 6.59 0.63 8.68
N VAL A 37 5.50 1.26 9.12
CA VAL A 37 5.49 2.69 9.46
C VAL A 37 6.42 2.99 10.64
N VAL A 38 6.31 2.20 11.72
CA VAL A 38 7.18 2.34 12.90
C VAL A 38 8.65 2.11 12.54
N ALA A 39 8.92 1.16 11.65
CA ALA A 39 10.25 0.88 11.15
C ALA A 39 10.75 1.89 10.10
N ARG A 40 9.97 2.94 9.80
CA ARG A 40 10.28 4.00 8.82
C ARG A 40 10.47 3.51 7.38
N TYR A 41 9.92 2.34 7.04
CA TYR A 41 9.83 1.85 5.66
C TYR A 41 8.65 2.45 4.91
N LEU A 42 7.62 2.86 5.62
CA LEU A 42 6.48 3.60 5.10
C LEU A 42 6.31 4.87 5.92
N GLU A 43 5.91 5.95 5.27
CA GLU A 43 5.36 7.11 5.92
C GLU A 43 3.85 6.92 6.17
N PRO A 44 3.28 7.52 7.23
CA PRO A 44 1.85 7.39 7.52
C PRO A 44 0.96 7.74 6.32
N ARG A 45 1.33 8.75 5.52
CA ARG A 45 0.60 9.18 4.32
C ARG A 45 0.56 8.13 3.20
N GLU A 46 1.49 7.18 3.19
CA GLU A 46 1.56 6.13 2.17
C GLU A 46 0.59 4.99 2.47
N VAL A 47 0.10 4.90 3.71
CA VAL A 47 -0.82 3.83 4.16
C VAL A 47 -2.28 4.14 3.81
N ASP A 48 -2.64 5.41 3.71
CA ASP A 48 -3.99 5.85 3.33
C ASP A 48 -4.24 5.73 1.81
N ALA A 49 -3.21 5.38 1.03
CA ALA A 49 -3.36 5.14 -0.40
C ALA A 49 -4.16 3.86 -0.65
N SER A 50 -5.29 3.98 -1.34
CA SER A 50 -6.07 2.81 -1.78
C SER A 50 -5.23 1.97 -2.75
N ILE A 51 -4.77 0.81 -2.31
CA ILE A 51 -4.13 -0.16 -3.19
C ILE A 51 -5.23 -0.79 -4.05
N GLU A 52 -5.32 -0.39 -5.32
CA GLU A 52 -6.07 -1.18 -6.30
C GLU A 52 -5.27 -2.46 -6.55
N LEU A 53 -5.66 -3.54 -5.88
CA LEU A 53 -5.23 -4.88 -6.23
C LEU A 53 -5.73 -5.13 -7.65
N ALA A 54 -4.84 -4.93 -8.63
CA ALA A 54 -5.10 -5.29 -10.00
C ALA A 54 -5.20 -6.82 -10.06
N ALA A 55 -6.38 -7.37 -9.82
CA ALA A 55 -6.73 -8.65 -10.40
C ALA A 55 -6.48 -8.50 -11.90
N SER A 56 -5.68 -9.40 -12.47
CA SER A 56 -5.57 -9.51 -13.93
C SER A 56 -6.98 -9.50 -14.50
N ALA A 57 -7.24 -8.76 -15.58
CA ALA A 57 -8.55 -8.75 -16.21
C ALA A 57 -9.04 -10.17 -16.57
N ALA A 58 -8.11 -11.09 -16.81
CA ALA A 58 -8.38 -12.49 -17.08
C ALA A 58 -8.88 -13.30 -15.86
N ALA A 59 -8.77 -12.75 -14.65
CA ALA A 59 -9.26 -13.38 -13.41
C ALA A 59 -10.65 -12.88 -13.00
N LEU A 60 -11.21 -11.92 -13.75
CA LEU A 60 -12.56 -11.41 -13.53
C LEU A 60 -13.55 -12.22 -14.37
N THR A 61 -14.75 -12.42 -13.83
CA THR A 61 -15.91 -12.77 -14.65
C THR A 61 -16.28 -11.59 -15.57
N ASP A 62 -17.03 -11.86 -16.64
CA ASP A 62 -17.44 -10.80 -17.58
C ASP A 62 -18.21 -9.67 -16.88
N ASP A 63 -19.08 -10.00 -15.91
CA ASP A 63 -19.85 -9.02 -15.14
C ASP A 63 -18.97 -8.14 -14.25
N GLU A 64 -17.96 -8.73 -13.61
CA GLU A 64 -16.97 -8.01 -12.80
C GLU A 64 -16.10 -7.10 -13.68
N LEU A 65 -15.72 -7.56 -14.88
CA LEU A 65 -14.97 -6.77 -15.83
C LEU A 65 -15.77 -5.56 -16.33
N ILE A 66 -17.05 -5.76 -16.70
CA ILE A 66 -17.95 -4.67 -17.13
C ILE A 66 -18.10 -3.63 -16.01
N THR A 67 -18.25 -4.09 -14.77
CA THR A 67 -18.36 -3.20 -13.59
C THR A 67 -17.07 -2.40 -13.38
N ALA A 68 -15.92 -3.04 -13.50
CA ALA A 68 -14.62 -2.39 -13.38
C ALA A 68 -14.38 -1.33 -14.48
N VAL A 69 -14.75 -1.65 -15.73
CA VAL A 69 -14.67 -0.70 -16.85
C VAL A 69 -15.59 0.50 -16.63
N ARG A 70 -16.84 0.28 -16.18
CA ARG A 70 -17.78 1.37 -15.87
C ARG A 70 -17.21 2.31 -14.82
N ARG A 71 -16.73 1.78 -13.69
CA ARG A 71 -16.11 2.56 -12.61
C ARG A 71 -14.94 3.42 -13.13
N ARG A 72 -14.07 2.85 -13.97
CA ARG A 72 -12.95 3.58 -14.58
C ARG A 72 -13.41 4.75 -15.44
N LEU A 73 -14.46 4.56 -16.25
CA LEU A 73 -15.00 5.62 -17.10
C LEU A 73 -15.66 6.75 -16.30
N GLU A 74 -16.28 6.43 -15.16
CA GLU A 74 -16.86 7.42 -14.25
C GLU A 74 -15.77 8.25 -13.57
N LEU A 75 -14.71 7.60 -13.06
CA LEU A 75 -13.57 8.29 -12.47
C LEU A 75 -12.87 9.22 -13.47
N ALA A 76 -12.65 8.73 -14.71
CA ALA A 76 -12.05 9.54 -15.77
C ALA A 76 -12.90 10.78 -16.10
N ARG A 77 -14.24 10.63 -16.13
CA ARG A 77 -15.16 11.77 -16.33
C ARG A 77 -15.15 12.74 -15.16
N GLY A 78 -15.08 12.25 -13.92
CA GLY A 78 -14.96 13.09 -12.73
C GLY A 78 -13.66 13.92 -12.73
N MET A 79 -12.54 13.32 -13.14
CA MET A 79 -11.26 14.03 -13.28
C MET A 79 -11.33 15.13 -14.35
N VAL A 80 -11.94 14.86 -15.50
CA VAL A 80 -12.12 15.86 -16.58
C VAL A 80 -13.01 17.03 -16.12
N ALA A 81 -14.05 16.76 -15.33
CA ALA A 81 -14.93 17.81 -14.80
C ALA A 81 -14.26 18.68 -13.71
N SER A 82 -13.27 18.15 -13.00
CA SER A 82 -12.51 18.90 -11.98
C SER A 82 -11.35 19.75 -12.53
N GLY A 83 -11.00 19.61 -13.81
CA GLY A 83 -9.94 20.38 -14.45
C GLY A 83 -10.45 21.70 -15.02
N SER A 84 -10.32 22.81 -14.27
CA SER A 84 -10.31 24.15 -14.88
C SER A 84 -9.08 24.28 -15.78
N PRO A 85 -9.17 24.96 -16.94
CA PRO A 85 -8.02 25.19 -17.80
C PRO A 85 -7.04 26.10 -17.05
N VAL A 86 -5.82 25.62 -16.84
CA VAL A 86 -4.71 26.47 -16.41
C VAL A 86 -4.40 27.41 -17.58
N SER A 87 -4.97 28.61 -17.53
CA SER A 87 -4.51 29.74 -18.34
C SER A 87 -3.09 30.08 -17.90
N HIS A 88 -2.13 29.93 -18.81
CA HIS A 88 -0.81 30.52 -18.69
C HIS A 88 -0.88 31.88 -19.40
N ASP A 89 -0.70 32.95 -18.65
CA ASP A 89 -0.45 34.31 -19.13
C ASP A 89 1.06 34.58 -18.97
#